data_AF-A0AAV4ZF13-F1
#
_entry.id   AF-A0AAV4ZF13-F1
#
_cell.length_a   1.000
_cell.length_b   1.000
_cell.length_c   1.000
_cell.angle_alpha   90.00
_cell.angle_beta   90.00
_cell.angle_gamma   90.00
#
_symmetry.space_group_name_H-M   'P 1'
#
loop_
_entity.id
_entity.type
_entity.pdbx_description
1 polymer ?
#
loop_
_entity_poly.entity_id
_entity_poly.type
_entity_poly.pdbx_seq_one_letter_code
_entity_poly.pdbx_strand_id
1 'polypeptide(L)'
;MAKARSYLYVIGEDGNSDEVKIGRSIDPVGRRSTLQVGRGRKLKVHGYWPVPFDDAVTLEAAAHAALHEVRVKGEVFAVSPELACAFVEHIAQHGAADDFLRLGLAKERAERRWGALSIAPSSGGRWAKPEMVAALEAAEAEMKRLDHEFFSMDRARADKIDSSRHWLDKLDEGCPA
;
A
#
# COMPACT_ATOMS: atom_id res chain seq x y z
N MET A 1 -15.19 10.93 -26.94
CA MET A 1 -15.62 9.67 -26.29
C MET A 1 -14.98 9.61 -24.92
N ALA A 2 -15.71 9.29 -23.85
CA ALA A 2 -15.11 9.10 -22.54
C ALA A 2 -14.13 7.91 -22.61
N LYS A 3 -12.90 8.07 -22.14
CA LYS A 3 -11.95 6.95 -22.05
C LYS A 3 -12.59 5.83 -21.21
N ALA A 4 -12.48 4.59 -21.68
CA ALA A 4 -12.91 3.44 -20.90
C ALA A 4 -12.21 3.47 -19.53
N ARG A 5 -12.97 3.18 -18.46
CA ARG A 5 -12.44 3.10 -17.10
C ARG A 5 -12.33 1.63 -16.71
N SER A 6 -11.23 1.29 -16.04
CA SER A 6 -11.09 0.05 -15.29
C SER A 6 -10.97 0.41 -13.80
N TYR A 7 -11.07 -0.57 -12.93
CA TYR A 7 -10.86 -0.40 -11.50
C TYR A 7 -9.82 -1.40 -11.01
N LEU A 8 -8.93 -0.98 -10.12
CA LEU A 8 -8.25 -1.89 -9.20
C LEU A 8 -9.16 -2.13 -8.01
N TYR A 9 -9.17 -3.35 -7.47
CA TYR A 9 -10.01 -3.72 -6.34
C TYR A 9 -9.27 -4.57 -5.32
N VAL A 10 -9.80 -4.54 -4.09
CA VAL A 10 -9.45 -5.45 -3.00
C VAL A 10 -10.71 -6.20 -2.58
N ILE A 11 -10.69 -7.53 -2.67
CA ILE A 11 -11.79 -8.41 -2.24
C ILE A 11 -11.28 -9.36 -1.16
N GLY A 12 -11.94 -9.40 -0.01
CA GLY A 12 -11.62 -10.27 1.13
C GLY A 12 -12.89 -10.92 1.68
N GLU A 13 -12.77 -11.68 2.77
CA GLU A 13 -13.95 -12.22 3.47
C GLU A 13 -14.62 -11.15 4.34
N ASP A 14 -15.93 -11.23 4.46
CA ASP A 14 -16.73 -10.38 5.35
C ASP A 14 -16.50 -10.83 6.80
N GLY A 15 -15.94 -9.96 7.65
CA GLY A 15 -15.63 -10.29 9.05
C GLY A 15 -14.15 -10.32 9.44
N ASN A 16 -13.29 -9.64 8.67
CA ASN A 16 -11.84 -9.51 8.90
C ASN A 16 -11.08 -10.80 8.57
N SER A 17 -10.60 -10.91 7.32
CA SER A 17 -9.69 -11.97 6.91
C SER A 17 -8.29 -11.42 6.68
N ASP A 18 -7.29 -12.18 7.12
CA ASP A 18 -5.88 -11.94 6.82
C ASP A 18 -5.52 -12.31 5.37
N GLU A 19 -6.51 -12.65 4.55
CA GLU A 19 -6.31 -12.92 3.12
C GLU A 19 -7.19 -12.02 2.28
N VAL A 20 -6.60 -11.41 1.25
CA VAL A 20 -7.31 -10.60 0.27
C VAL A 20 -6.83 -10.89 -1.14
N LYS A 21 -7.76 -10.75 -2.07
CA LYS A 21 -7.51 -10.79 -3.51
C LYS A 21 -7.40 -9.38 -4.06
N ILE A 22 -6.32 -9.11 -4.79
CA ILE A 22 -6.11 -7.85 -5.50
C ILE A 22 -6.20 -8.12 -6.99
N GLY A 23 -7.02 -7.36 -7.70
CA GLY A 23 -7.05 -7.45 -9.16
C GLY A 23 -7.75 -6.28 -9.82
N ARG A 24 -8.00 -6.41 -11.13
CA ARG A 24 -8.70 -5.39 -11.92
C ARG A 24 -10.03 -5.86 -12.53
N SER A 25 -10.99 -4.96 -12.68
CA SER A 25 -12.29 -5.22 -13.34
C SER A 25 -12.94 -3.91 -13.78
N ILE A 26 -13.81 -3.97 -14.80
CA ILE A 26 -14.74 -2.88 -15.12
C ILE A 26 -15.93 -2.81 -14.13
N ASP A 27 -16.19 -3.93 -13.44
CA ASP A 27 -17.22 -4.07 -12.41
C ASP A 27 -16.67 -4.94 -11.26
N PRO A 28 -16.07 -4.33 -10.22
CA PRO A 28 -15.57 -5.05 -9.04
C PRO A 28 -16.67 -5.81 -8.27
N VAL A 29 -17.91 -5.28 -8.25
CA VAL A 29 -19.03 -5.89 -7.50
C VAL A 29 -19.52 -7.14 -8.20
N GLY A 30 -19.69 -7.08 -9.53
CA GLY A 30 -19.97 -8.26 -10.36
C GLY A 30 -18.87 -9.30 -10.25
N ARG A 31 -17.59 -8.87 -10.28
CA ARG A 31 -16.43 -9.76 -10.10
C ARG A 31 -16.46 -10.48 -8.75
N ARG A 32 -16.80 -9.78 -7.66
CA ARG A 32 -17.01 -10.40 -6.34
C ARG A 32 -18.08 -11.49 -6.39
N SER A 33 -19.21 -11.23 -7.04
CA SER A 33 -20.29 -12.22 -7.18
C SER A 33 -19.84 -13.47 -7.94
N THR A 34 -19.03 -13.32 -9.00
CA THR A 34 -18.42 -14.47 -9.70
C THR A 34 -17.47 -15.26 -8.79
N LEU A 35 -16.66 -14.56 -7.99
CA LEU A 35 -15.71 -15.19 -7.05
C LEU A 35 -16.38 -15.85 -5.85
N GLN A 36 -17.61 -15.46 -5.50
CA GLN A 36 -18.37 -16.04 -4.40
C GLN A 36 -18.77 -17.50 -4.68
N VAL A 37 -18.92 -17.88 -5.95
CA VAL A 37 -19.32 -19.24 -6.34
C VAL A 37 -18.26 -20.23 -5.85
N GLY A 38 -18.66 -21.15 -4.97
CA GLY A 38 -17.77 -22.15 -4.37
C GLY A 38 -17.01 -21.71 -3.12
N ARG A 39 -17.24 -20.48 -2.61
CA ARG A 39 -16.71 -20.02 -1.32
C ARG A 39 -17.76 -20.18 -0.22
N GLY A 40 -17.41 -20.86 0.87
CA GLY A 40 -18.29 -21.03 2.03
C GLY A 40 -18.46 -19.77 2.87
N ARG A 41 -17.50 -18.84 2.79
CA ARG A 41 -17.53 -17.54 3.47
C ARG A 41 -17.93 -16.43 2.50
N LYS A 42 -18.64 -15.44 3.02
CA LYS A 42 -19.14 -14.31 2.22
C LYS A 42 -17.98 -13.39 1.87
N LEU A 43 -17.86 -13.01 0.61
CA LEU A 43 -16.87 -12.06 0.14
C LEU A 43 -17.39 -10.63 0.19
N LYS A 44 -16.48 -9.68 0.41
CA LYS A 44 -16.73 -8.23 0.42
C LYS A 44 -15.70 -7.53 -0.47
N VAL A 45 -16.15 -6.53 -1.22
CA VAL A 45 -15.24 -5.56 -1.85
C VAL A 45 -14.87 -4.55 -0.76
N HIS A 46 -13.61 -4.53 -0.34
CA HIS A 46 -13.14 -3.60 0.70
C HIS A 46 -12.84 -2.22 0.12
N GLY A 47 -12.36 -2.17 -1.12
CA GLY A 47 -12.09 -0.93 -1.82
C GLY A 47 -11.91 -1.16 -3.31
N TYR A 48 -12.12 -0.11 -4.09
CA TYR A 48 -11.81 -0.09 -5.52
C TYR A 48 -11.54 1.34 -5.99
N TRP A 49 -10.62 1.49 -6.94
CA TRP A 49 -10.15 2.80 -7.42
C TRP A 49 -10.16 2.85 -8.94
N PRO A 50 -10.77 3.89 -9.53
CA PRO A 50 -10.81 4.04 -10.99
C PRO A 50 -9.40 4.31 -11.52
N VAL A 51 -9.02 3.60 -12.58
CA VAL A 51 -7.76 3.77 -13.29
C VAL A 51 -8.00 3.83 -14.80
N PRO A 52 -7.12 4.49 -15.57
CA PRO A 52 -7.16 4.41 -17.02
C PRO A 52 -7.12 2.95 -17.48
N PHE A 53 -7.95 2.61 -18.49
CA PHE A 53 -8.03 1.23 -18.97
C PHE A 53 -6.67 0.69 -19.46
N ASP A 54 -5.91 1.53 -20.15
CA ASP A 54 -4.60 1.19 -20.72
C ASP A 54 -3.54 0.93 -19.63
N ASP A 55 -3.69 1.57 -18.45
CA ASP A 55 -2.74 1.46 -17.34
C ASP A 55 -3.11 0.34 -16.36
N ALA A 56 -4.35 -0.15 -16.39
CA ALA A 56 -4.88 -1.07 -15.39
C ALA A 56 -4.05 -2.36 -15.23
N VAL A 57 -3.48 -2.87 -16.32
CA VAL A 57 -2.62 -4.07 -16.31
C VAL A 57 -1.29 -3.77 -15.61
N THR A 58 -0.66 -2.64 -15.93
CA THR A 58 0.62 -2.22 -15.35
C THR A 58 0.47 -1.93 -13.86
N LEU A 59 -0.61 -1.26 -13.46
CA LEU A 59 -0.87 -0.93 -12.05
C LEU A 59 -1.22 -2.16 -11.22
N GLU A 60 -1.98 -3.12 -11.77
CA GLU A 60 -2.21 -4.42 -11.12
C GLU A 60 -0.91 -5.18 -10.89
N ALA A 61 -0.05 -5.23 -11.91
CA ALA A 61 1.26 -5.87 -11.81
C ALA A 61 2.15 -5.20 -10.75
N ALA A 62 2.14 -3.86 -10.67
CA ALA A 62 2.84 -3.11 -9.63
C ALA A 62 2.33 -3.44 -8.21
N ALA A 63 1.01 -3.52 -8.03
CA ALA A 63 0.42 -3.91 -6.75
C ALA A 63 0.80 -5.34 -6.34
N HIS A 64 0.82 -6.27 -7.30
CA HIS A 64 1.25 -7.65 -7.05
C HIS A 64 2.75 -7.74 -6.72
N ALA A 65 3.59 -6.94 -7.40
CA ALA A 65 5.02 -6.88 -7.12
C ALA A 65 5.31 -6.30 -5.73
N ALA A 66 4.59 -5.25 -5.33
CA ALA A 66 4.75 -4.61 -4.02
C ALA A 66 4.38 -5.53 -2.85
N LEU A 67 3.50 -6.53 -3.07
CA LEU A 67 3.04 -7.48 -2.07
C LEU A 67 3.55 -8.90 -2.34
N HIS A 68 4.64 -9.04 -3.11
CA HIS A 68 5.15 -10.34 -3.54
C HIS A 68 5.51 -11.27 -2.37
N GLU A 69 6.15 -10.73 -1.33
CA GLU A 69 6.61 -11.49 -0.15
C GLU A 69 5.47 -12.09 0.69
N VAL A 70 4.28 -11.51 0.61
CA VAL A 70 3.07 -11.94 1.34
C VAL A 70 2.07 -12.63 0.42
N ARG A 71 2.48 -13.07 -0.77
CA ARG A 71 1.62 -13.73 -1.75
C ARG A 71 1.37 -15.19 -1.35
N VAL A 72 0.10 -15.56 -1.17
CA VAL A 72 -0.31 -16.93 -0.81
C VAL A 72 -0.46 -17.80 -2.06
N LYS A 73 -1.33 -17.38 -2.99
CA LYS A 73 -1.62 -18.14 -4.21
C LYS A 73 -2.23 -17.26 -5.29
N GLY A 74 -1.60 -17.20 -6.45
CA GLY A 74 -2.13 -16.43 -7.59
C GLY A 74 -2.35 -14.98 -7.17
N GLU A 75 -3.57 -14.48 -7.22
CA GLU A 75 -3.87 -13.07 -6.88
C GLU A 75 -4.26 -12.86 -5.41
N VAL A 76 -3.96 -13.82 -4.53
CA VAL A 76 -4.29 -13.79 -3.09
C VAL A 76 -3.06 -13.50 -2.24
N PHE A 77 -3.20 -12.60 -1.27
CA PHE A 77 -2.15 -12.05 -0.41
C PHE A 77 -2.55 -12.15 1.06
N ALA A 78 -1.60 -12.50 1.93
CA ALA A 78 -1.75 -12.63 3.38
C ALA A 78 -1.55 -11.26 4.07
N VAL A 79 -2.50 -10.34 3.87
CA VAL A 79 -2.47 -8.98 4.43
C VAL A 79 -3.87 -8.55 4.82
N SER A 80 -3.98 -7.64 5.80
CA SER A 80 -5.30 -7.11 6.17
C SER A 80 -5.92 -6.31 5.02
N PRO A 81 -7.26 -6.26 4.93
CA PRO A 81 -7.93 -5.52 3.87
C PRO A 81 -7.63 -4.02 3.89
N GLU A 82 -7.53 -3.41 5.07
CA GLU A 82 -7.23 -2.00 5.24
C GLU A 82 -5.87 -1.66 4.63
N LEU A 83 -4.89 -2.53 4.86
CA LEU A 83 -3.53 -2.34 4.40
C LEU A 83 -3.40 -2.59 2.90
N ALA A 84 -4.06 -3.62 2.37
CA ALA A 84 -4.16 -3.81 0.93
C ALA A 84 -4.86 -2.61 0.25
N CYS A 85 -5.93 -2.08 0.85
CA CYS A 85 -6.61 -0.90 0.33
C CYS A 85 -5.67 0.30 0.26
N ALA A 86 -4.92 0.59 1.32
CA ALA A 86 -3.95 1.69 1.33
C ALA A 86 -2.89 1.54 0.23
N PHE A 87 -2.37 0.31 0.01
CA PHE A 87 -1.40 0.04 -1.06
C PHE A 87 -1.99 0.24 -2.45
N VAL A 88 -3.17 -0.31 -2.72
CA VAL A 88 -3.81 -0.21 -4.03
C VAL A 88 -4.25 1.22 -4.31
N GLU A 89 -4.75 1.95 -3.31
CA GLU A 89 -5.06 3.38 -3.43
C GLU A 89 -3.84 4.19 -3.83
N HIS A 90 -2.71 3.98 -3.14
CA HIS A 90 -1.48 4.69 -3.44
C HIS A 90 -1.04 4.46 -4.89
N ILE A 91 -1.02 3.20 -5.34
CA ILE A 91 -0.64 2.84 -6.73
C ILE A 91 -1.62 3.43 -7.74
N ALA A 92 -2.93 3.43 -7.43
CA ALA A 92 -3.93 4.02 -8.32
C ALA A 92 -3.77 5.54 -8.48
N GLN A 93 -3.29 6.23 -7.44
CA GLN A 93 -3.10 7.69 -7.44
C GLN A 93 -1.74 8.14 -8.00
N HIS A 94 -0.67 7.39 -7.75
CA HIS A 94 0.71 7.80 -8.05
C HIS A 94 1.35 7.02 -9.21
N GLY A 95 0.71 5.93 -9.65
CA GLY A 95 1.18 5.10 -10.74
C GLY A 95 2.17 4.00 -10.31
N ALA A 96 2.75 3.31 -11.30
CA ALA A 96 3.69 2.21 -11.08
C ALA A 96 5.17 2.65 -10.95
N ALA A 97 5.47 3.93 -11.20
CA ALA A 97 6.83 4.45 -11.27
C ALA A 97 7.42 4.83 -9.91
N ASP A 98 6.61 4.90 -8.86
CA ASP A 98 7.08 5.30 -7.54
C ASP A 98 7.76 4.14 -6.79
N ASP A 99 8.86 4.49 -6.13
CA ASP A 99 9.85 3.68 -5.41
C ASP A 99 9.27 2.99 -4.15
N PHE A 100 7.97 2.66 -4.14
CA PHE A 100 7.24 2.08 -3.01
C PHE A 100 7.73 0.69 -2.60
N LEU A 101 8.61 0.08 -3.40
CA LEU A 101 9.51 -1.01 -2.98
C LEU A 101 10.26 -0.68 -1.67
N ARG A 102 10.51 0.61 -1.36
CA ARG A 102 11.05 1.06 -0.06
C ARG A 102 10.02 1.10 1.08
N LEU A 103 8.74 1.36 0.79
CA LEU A 103 7.66 1.38 1.80
C LEU A 103 7.10 -0.02 2.06
N GLY A 104 7.20 -0.94 1.08
CA GLY A 104 6.94 -2.37 1.25
C GLY A 104 7.89 -3.06 2.25
N LEU A 105 9.20 -2.74 2.21
CA LEU A 105 10.16 -3.18 3.23
C LEU A 105 9.86 -2.60 4.63
N ALA A 106 9.22 -1.43 4.72
CA ALA A 106 8.81 -0.82 5.99
C ALA A 106 7.57 -1.51 6.58
N LYS A 107 6.64 -2.00 5.74
CA LYS A 107 5.49 -2.82 6.15
C LYS A 107 5.92 -4.25 6.53
N GLU A 108 6.90 -4.83 5.86
CA GLU A 108 7.48 -6.15 6.22
C GLU A 108 8.09 -6.14 7.64
N ARG A 109 8.55 -4.98 8.14
CA ARG A 109 8.90 -4.77 9.56
C ARG A 109 7.67 -4.66 10.48
N ALA A 110 6.58 -4.07 10.02
CA ALA A 110 5.33 -3.96 10.77
C ALA A 110 4.63 -5.33 10.94
N GLU A 111 4.67 -6.19 9.93
CA GLU A 111 4.06 -7.52 9.97
C GLU A 111 4.92 -8.55 10.73
N ARG A 112 6.27 -8.46 10.71
CA ARG A 112 7.12 -9.23 11.65
C ARG A 112 6.83 -8.89 13.12
N ARG A 113 6.42 -7.65 13.41
CA ARG A 113 6.04 -7.17 14.76
C ARG A 113 4.61 -7.59 15.15
N TRP A 114 3.69 -7.67 14.20
CA TRP A 114 2.36 -8.24 14.42
C TRP A 114 2.44 -9.74 14.70
N GLY A 115 3.27 -10.48 13.96
CA GLY A 115 3.57 -11.90 14.23
C GLY A 115 4.21 -12.18 15.61
N ALA A 116 4.85 -11.19 16.25
CA ALA A 116 5.37 -11.32 17.62
C ALA A 116 4.31 -11.08 18.72
N LEU A 117 3.24 -10.33 18.42
CA LEU A 117 2.16 -10.00 19.36
C LEU A 117 1.02 -11.01 19.34
N SER A 118 0.75 -11.65 18.20
CA SER A 118 -0.34 -12.62 18.02
C SER A 118 -0.07 -14.00 18.65
N ILE A 119 1.15 -14.26 19.12
CA ILE A 119 1.54 -15.50 19.82
C ILE A 119 1.36 -15.36 21.35
N ALA A 120 0.95 -14.19 21.86
CA ALA A 120 0.58 -14.06 23.27
C ALA A 120 -0.76 -14.78 23.53
N PRO A 121 -0.80 -15.83 24.38
CA PRO A 121 -2.00 -16.63 24.56
C PRO A 121 -3.14 -15.81 25.18
N SER A 122 -4.32 -15.96 24.60
CA SER A 122 -5.59 -15.35 25.00
C SER A 122 -6.19 -15.99 26.27
N SER A 123 -5.38 -16.26 27.30
CA SER A 123 -5.85 -16.88 28.54
C SER A 123 -5.40 -16.08 29.76
N GLY A 124 -6.34 -15.27 30.28
CA GLY A 124 -6.40 -14.86 31.68
C GLY A 124 -5.24 -14.03 32.21
N GLY A 125 -5.43 -12.70 32.19
CA GLY A 125 -4.86 -11.77 33.16
C GLY A 125 -3.40 -11.99 33.54
N ARG A 126 -2.47 -11.49 32.72
CA ARG A 126 -1.13 -11.18 33.21
C ARG A 126 -0.59 -9.98 32.44
N TRP A 127 -0.19 -8.96 33.19
CA TRP A 127 0.42 -7.71 32.71
C TRP A 127 1.48 -8.01 31.64
N ALA A 128 1.49 -7.25 30.54
CA ALA A 128 2.54 -7.33 29.55
C ALA A 128 3.90 -7.21 30.27
N LYS A 129 4.80 -8.16 30.02
CA LYS A 129 6.12 -8.13 30.67
C LYS A 129 6.80 -6.79 30.32
N PRO A 130 7.51 -6.14 31.25
CA PRO A 130 8.17 -4.86 31.01
C PRO A 130 9.07 -4.83 29.77
N GLU A 131 9.72 -5.95 29.47
CA GLU A 131 10.54 -6.15 28.26
C GLU A 131 9.76 -6.00 26.93
N MET A 132 8.47 -6.37 26.92
CA MET A 132 7.61 -6.28 25.74
C MET A 132 7.12 -4.85 25.52
N VAL A 133 6.82 -4.14 26.62
CA VAL A 133 6.47 -2.71 26.58
C VAL A 133 7.65 -1.89 26.06
N ALA A 134 8.86 -2.16 26.58
CA ALA A 134 10.07 -1.51 26.11
C ALA A 134 10.36 -1.76 24.61
N ALA A 135 10.12 -2.97 24.12
CA ALA A 135 10.27 -3.29 22.70
C ALA A 135 9.25 -2.55 21.82
N LEU A 136 8.01 -2.36 22.30
CA LEU A 136 6.98 -1.57 21.63
C LEU A 136 7.35 -0.09 21.59
N GLU A 137 7.79 0.48 22.70
CA GLU A 137 8.20 1.89 22.75
C GLU A 137 9.42 2.16 21.86
N ALA A 138 10.44 1.28 21.89
CA ALA A 138 11.63 1.43 21.06
C ALA A 138 11.31 1.44 19.56
N ALA A 139 10.43 0.54 19.13
CA ALA A 139 10.10 0.43 17.73
C ALA A 139 9.01 1.45 17.30
N GLU A 140 8.28 2.11 18.21
CA GLU A 140 7.51 3.32 17.90
C GLU A 140 8.44 4.54 17.73
N ALA A 141 9.45 4.68 18.59
CA ALA A 141 10.45 5.74 18.50
C ALA A 141 11.24 5.67 17.18
N GLU A 142 11.60 4.47 16.74
CA GLU A 142 12.29 4.28 15.46
C GLU A 142 11.40 4.63 14.25
N MET A 143 10.10 4.32 14.31
CA MET A 143 9.14 4.78 13.29
C MET A 143 9.09 6.30 13.21
N LYS A 144 8.95 6.98 14.36
CA LYS A 144 8.93 8.45 14.42
C LYS A 144 10.22 9.08 13.89
N ARG A 145 11.38 8.44 14.13
CA ARG A 145 12.68 8.88 13.58
C ARG A 145 12.70 8.78 12.06
N LEU A 146 12.27 7.65 11.50
CA LEU A 146 12.23 7.43 10.06
C LEU A 146 11.25 8.36 9.36
N ASP A 147 10.08 8.62 9.94
CA ASP A 147 9.13 9.61 9.43
C ASP A 147 9.76 11.01 9.38
N HIS A 148 10.43 11.43 10.46
CA HIS A 148 11.10 12.74 10.50
C HIS A 148 12.23 12.86 9.47
N GLU A 149 13.03 11.81 9.28
CA GLU A 149 14.09 11.78 8.26
C GLU A 149 13.51 11.83 6.85
N PHE A 150 12.44 11.09 6.58
CA PHE A 150 11.74 11.10 5.30
C PHE A 150 11.19 12.48 4.96
N PHE A 151 10.47 13.11 5.90
CA PHE A 151 9.95 14.48 5.74
C PHE A 151 11.07 15.52 5.57
N SER A 152 12.23 15.33 6.22
CA SER A 152 13.39 16.21 6.03
C SER A 152 14.02 16.05 4.64
N MET A 153 14.05 14.84 4.09
CA MET A 153 14.60 14.57 2.76
C MET A 153 13.70 15.11 1.65
N ASP A 154 12.37 14.99 1.80
CA ASP A 154 11.42 15.55 0.83
C ASP A 154 11.47 17.09 0.79
N ARG A 155 11.65 17.75 1.93
CA ARG A 155 11.84 19.20 1.98
C ARG A 155 13.13 19.62 1.26
N ALA A 156 14.24 18.90 1.49
CA ALA A 156 15.50 19.17 0.82
C ALA A 156 15.45 18.89 -0.70
N ARG A 157 14.62 17.93 -1.14
CA ARG A 157 14.37 17.67 -2.57
C ARG A 157 13.51 18.76 -3.20
N ALA A 158 12.46 19.21 -2.52
CA ALA A 158 11.62 20.32 -2.97
C ALA A 158 12.43 21.61 -3.15
N ASP A 159 13.32 21.93 -2.21
CA ASP A 159 14.18 23.12 -2.27
C ASP A 159 15.19 23.06 -3.44
N LYS A 160 15.69 21.85 -3.79
CA LYS A 160 16.58 21.65 -4.95
C LYS A 160 15.85 21.79 -6.29
N ILE A 161 14.59 21.37 -6.36
CA ILE A 161 13.76 21.55 -7.56
C ILE A 161 13.47 23.04 -7.76
N ASP A 162 13.18 23.78 -6.70
CA ASP A 162 12.90 25.21 -6.76
C ASP A 162 14.16 26.03 -7.15
N SER A 163 15.31 25.67 -6.59
CA SER A 163 16.61 26.27 -6.97
C SER A 163 16.99 26.01 -8.43
N SER A 164 16.58 24.87 -8.99
CA SER A 164 16.83 24.51 -10.39
C SER A 164 15.91 25.25 -11.35
N ARG A 165 14.66 25.54 -10.94
CA ARG A 165 13.74 26.41 -11.68
C ARG A 165 14.24 27.84 -11.77
N HIS A 166 14.76 28.39 -10.67
CA HIS A 166 15.35 29.73 -10.66
C HIS A 166 16.55 29.88 -11.62
N TRP A 167 17.30 28.81 -11.87
CA TRP A 167 18.41 28.81 -12.85
C TRP A 167 17.93 28.76 -14.30
N LEU A 168 16.82 28.08 -14.58
CA LEU A 168 16.25 28.01 -15.93
C LEU A 168 15.63 29.34 -16.35
N ASP A 169 14.98 30.06 -15.42
CA ASP A 169 14.39 31.38 -15.71
C ASP A 169 15.47 32.42 -16.08
N LYS A 170 16.69 32.31 -15.53
CA LYS A 170 17.81 33.21 -15.88
C LYS A 170 18.45 32.94 -17.24
N LEU A 171 18.25 31.76 -17.81
CA LEU A 171 18.78 31.45 -19.15
C LEU A 171 17.90 32.04 -20.27
N ASP A 172 16.63 32.29 -20.00
CA ASP A 172 15.69 32.90 -20.95
C ASP A 172 15.85 34.42 -21.08
N GLU A 173 16.41 35.09 -20.07
CA GLU A 173 16.64 36.55 -20.07
C GLU A 173 17.90 36.99 -20.85
N GLY A 174 18.69 36.04 -21.36
CA GLY A 174 20.04 36.28 -21.89
C GLY A 174 20.22 36.13 -23.40
N CYS A 175 19.17 35.92 -24.19
CA CYS A 175 19.30 35.72 -25.64
C CYS A 175 19.02 37.04 -26.39
N PRO A 176 20.03 37.85 -26.78
CA PRO A 176 19.82 38.98 -27.66
C PRO A 176 19.37 38.47 -29.04
N ALA A 177 18.31 39.09 -29.56
CA ALA A 177 17.64 38.77 -30.83
C ALA A 177 18.53 38.99 -32.06
#